data_AF-A0A9X2EV56-F1
#
_entry.id   AF-A0A9X2EV56-F1
#
_cell.length_a   1.000
_cell.length_b   1.000
_cell.length_c   1.000
_cell.angle_alpha   90.00
_cell.angle_beta   90.00
_cell.angle_gamma   90.00
#
_symmetry.space_group_name_H-M   'P 1'
#
loop_
_entity.id
_entity.type
_entity.pdbx_description
1 polymer ?
#
loop_
_entity_poly.entity_id
_entity_poly.type
_entity_poly.pdbx_seq_one_letter_code
_entity_poly.pdbx_strand_id
1 'polypeptide(L)'
;MPSFSPLNDVPGLETWQFAYTIDDGHSAGTIVRATVTQATEPVTADAQAAAVLKCTIAVIDDQGNLLTDAAGDEMSSVYVTTKTLQTDAGQTVNVADHVADLVSDCIVEVANRLAVHSSIAAMAIPSG
;
A
#
# COMPACT_ATOMS: atom_id res chain seq x y z
N MET A 1 -7.41 7.40 -15.90
CA MET A 1 -6.54 7.28 -14.71
C MET A 1 -7.26 6.37 -13.75
N PRO A 2 -6.55 5.45 -13.08
CA PRO A 2 -7.16 4.72 -11.98
C PRO A 2 -7.72 5.69 -10.95
N SER A 3 -8.90 5.40 -10.44
CA SER A 3 -9.51 6.11 -9.32
C SER A 3 -9.48 5.21 -8.10
N PHE A 4 -9.35 5.82 -6.93
CA PHE A 4 -9.42 5.10 -5.66
C PHE A 4 -10.27 5.91 -4.70
N SER A 5 -11.13 5.22 -3.96
CA SER A 5 -12.03 5.85 -2.99
C SER A 5 -11.77 5.26 -1.61
N PRO A 6 -11.65 6.08 -0.56
CA PRO A 6 -11.50 5.57 0.79
C PRO A 6 -12.74 4.76 1.20
N LEU A 7 -12.50 3.65 1.88
CA LEU A 7 -13.54 2.77 2.40
C LEU A 7 -13.44 2.75 3.92
N ASN A 8 -14.37 3.43 4.59
CA ASN A 8 -14.31 3.64 6.04
C ASN A 8 -14.97 2.52 6.86
N ASP A 9 -15.77 1.66 6.20
CA ASP A 9 -16.63 0.69 6.87
C ASP A 9 -16.06 -0.75 6.88
N VAL A 10 -14.77 -0.92 6.54
CA VAL A 10 -14.12 -2.24 6.65
C VAL A 10 -13.95 -2.61 8.12
N PRO A 11 -14.56 -3.72 8.59
CA PRO A 11 -14.47 -4.12 9.98
C PRO A 11 -13.03 -4.41 10.40
N GLY A 12 -12.66 -4.02 11.62
CA GLY A 12 -11.42 -4.44 12.25
C GLY A 12 -10.14 -3.78 11.73
N LEU A 13 -10.23 -2.68 10.97
CA LEU A 13 -9.05 -1.88 10.62
C LEU A 13 -8.39 -1.32 11.89
N GLU A 14 -7.10 -1.57 12.03
CA GLU A 14 -6.29 -1.05 13.13
C GLU A 14 -5.86 0.41 12.87
N THR A 15 -5.36 1.08 13.91
CA THR A 15 -4.67 2.36 13.77
C THR A 15 -3.52 2.20 12.77
N TRP A 16 -3.42 3.12 11.79
CA TRP A 16 -2.47 3.06 10.66
C TRP A 16 -2.81 2.05 9.56
N GLN A 17 -4.02 1.51 9.56
CA GLN A 17 -4.58 0.79 8.43
C GLN A 17 -5.66 1.63 7.74
N PHE A 18 -5.65 1.60 6.42
CA PHE A 18 -6.55 2.38 5.59
C PHE A 18 -7.06 1.47 4.46
N ALA A 19 -8.37 1.42 4.25
CA ALA A 19 -8.94 0.65 3.15
C ALA A 19 -9.41 1.55 2.01
N TYR A 20 -9.24 1.07 0.79
CA TYR A 20 -9.64 1.78 -0.42
C TYR A 20 -10.23 0.81 -1.42
N THR A 21 -11.27 1.24 -2.14
CA THR A 21 -11.69 0.60 -3.37
C THR A 21 -10.88 1.15 -4.54
N ILE A 22 -10.39 0.26 -5.40
CA ILE A 22 -9.73 0.62 -6.65
C ILE A 22 -10.74 0.46 -7.79
N ASP A 23 -10.81 1.48 -8.64
CA ASP A 23 -11.54 1.45 -9.91
C ASP A 23 -10.63 1.98 -11.02
N ASP A 24 -9.98 1.05 -11.71
CA ASP A 24 -9.06 1.26 -12.84
C ASP A 24 -9.62 0.71 -14.16
N GLY A 25 -10.90 0.32 -14.18
CA GLY A 25 -11.57 -0.31 -15.31
C GLY A 25 -11.33 -1.82 -15.46
N HIS A 26 -10.42 -2.42 -14.67
CA HIS A 26 -10.10 -3.86 -14.74
C HIS A 26 -10.27 -4.57 -13.39
N SER A 27 -9.89 -3.90 -12.31
CA SER A 27 -9.99 -4.35 -10.93
C SER A 27 -11.11 -3.61 -10.19
N ALA A 28 -12.13 -3.13 -10.92
CA ALA A 28 -13.27 -2.40 -10.35
C ALA A 28 -13.90 -3.16 -9.17
N GLY A 29 -13.93 -2.50 -8.00
CA GLY A 29 -14.45 -3.07 -6.76
C GLY A 29 -13.43 -3.86 -5.93
N THR A 30 -12.18 -3.94 -6.37
CA THR A 30 -11.09 -4.53 -5.57
C THR A 30 -10.84 -3.66 -4.35
N ILE A 31 -10.85 -4.26 -3.17
CA ILE A 31 -10.57 -3.57 -1.91
C ILE A 31 -9.11 -3.84 -1.55
N VAL A 32 -8.37 -2.77 -1.30
CA VAL A 32 -7.00 -2.85 -0.81
C VAL A 32 -6.91 -2.26 0.59
N ARG A 33 -6.08 -2.88 1.43
CA ARG A 33 -5.70 -2.36 2.74
C ARG A 33 -4.26 -1.91 2.71
N ALA A 34 -4.05 -0.62 2.95
CA ALA A 34 -2.74 -0.03 3.19
C ALA A 34 -2.42 -0.08 4.68
N THR A 35 -1.34 -0.76 5.04
CA THR A 35 -0.83 -0.83 6.41
C THR A 35 0.48 -0.06 6.48
N VAL A 36 0.52 0.98 7.32
CA VAL A 36 1.75 1.74 7.58
C VAL A 36 2.39 1.28 8.88
N THR A 37 3.64 0.87 8.81
CA THR A 37 4.48 0.58 9.97
C THR A 37 5.61 1.59 10.07
N GLN A 38 6.01 1.89 11.30
CA GLN A 38 7.12 2.78 11.60
C GLN A 38 8.22 2.00 12.32
N ALA A 39 9.45 2.18 11.86
CA ALA A 39 10.65 1.74 12.55
C ALA A 39 11.61 2.92 12.74
N THR A 40 12.43 2.88 13.78
CA THR A 40 13.53 3.82 13.97
C THR A 40 14.83 3.10 13.66
N GLU A 41 15.59 3.61 12.69
CA GLU A 41 16.87 3.01 12.29
C GLU A 41 18.04 3.96 12.59
N PRO A 42 19.19 3.43 13.07
CA PRO A 42 20.37 4.23 13.31
C PRO A 42 21.03 4.66 11.99
N VAL A 43 21.27 5.96 11.80
CA VAL A 43 21.98 6.48 10.63
C VAL A 43 23.47 6.63 10.97
N THR A 44 24.23 5.54 10.91
CA THR A 44 25.71 5.47 11.07
C THR A 44 26.30 6.02 12.39
N ALA A 45 27.62 5.92 12.54
CA ALA A 45 28.35 5.90 13.82
C ALA A 45 28.33 7.22 14.65
N ASP A 46 27.92 8.35 14.08
CA ASP A 46 27.77 9.65 14.78
C ASP A 46 26.29 10.00 15.09
N ALA A 47 25.39 9.01 14.89
CA ALA A 47 24.03 8.86 15.40
C ALA A 47 23.08 10.09 15.37
N GLN A 48 22.51 10.32 14.19
CA GLN A 48 21.13 10.82 14.09
C GLN A 48 20.18 9.62 13.85
N ALA A 49 19.01 9.60 14.49
CA ALA A 49 18.00 8.56 14.27
C ALA A 49 17.10 8.95 13.09
N ALA A 50 16.83 8.02 12.17
CA ALA A 50 15.84 8.21 11.12
C ALA A 50 14.55 7.46 11.44
N ALA A 51 13.41 8.08 11.13
CA ALA A 51 12.14 7.38 11.10
C ALA A 51 11.95 6.75 9.71
N VAL A 52 11.79 5.43 9.67
CA VAL A 52 11.52 4.66 8.47
C VAL A 52 10.04 4.29 8.49
N LEU A 53 9.27 4.84 7.55
CA LEU A 53 7.89 4.46 7.34
C LEU A 53 7.82 3.44 6.21
N LYS A 54 7.08 2.36 6.43
CA LYS A 54 6.83 1.32 5.42
C LYS A 54 5.34 1.20 5.21
N CYS A 55 4.88 1.40 3.99
CA CYS A 55 3.50 1.11 3.60
C CYS A 55 3.46 -0.21 2.84
N THR A 56 2.65 -1.13 3.31
CA THR A 56 2.39 -2.43 2.67
C THR A 56 0.95 -2.48 2.20
N ILE A 57 0.72 -2.91 0.97
CA ILE A 57 -0.63 -3.11 0.44
C ILE A 57 -0.99 -4.58 0.43
N ALA A 58 -2.16 -4.89 0.97
CA ALA A 58 -2.82 -6.16 0.85
C ALA A 58 -4.13 -6.03 0.06
N VAL A 59 -4.56 -7.11 -0.60
CA VAL A 59 -5.90 -7.20 -1.19
C VAL A 59 -6.80 -7.95 -0.22
N ILE A 60 -7.98 -7.38 0.06
CA ILE A 60 -8.93 -7.89 1.03
C ILE A 60 -10.34 -7.99 0.46
N ASP A 61 -11.21 -8.75 1.12
CA ASP A 61 -12.67 -8.71 0.88
C ASP A 61 -13.35 -7.58 1.68
N ASP A 62 -14.67 -7.46 1.55
CA ASP A 62 -15.49 -6.48 2.28
C ASP A 62 -15.54 -6.72 3.80
N GLN A 63 -15.12 -7.91 4.24
CA GLN A 63 -15.04 -8.30 5.65
C GLN A 63 -13.64 -8.05 6.24
N GLY A 64 -12.67 -7.64 5.42
CA GLY A 64 -11.28 -7.38 5.84
C GLY A 64 -10.37 -8.59 5.81
N ASN A 65 -10.81 -9.73 5.28
CA ASN A 65 -10.01 -10.93 5.14
C ASN A 65 -9.06 -10.81 3.94
N LEU A 66 -7.84 -11.37 4.07
CA LEU A 66 -6.90 -11.43 2.97
C LEU A 66 -7.41 -12.33 1.84
N LEU A 67 -7.32 -11.85 0.61
CA LEU A 67 -7.55 -12.67 -0.57
C LEU A 67 -6.31 -13.46 -0.96
N THR A 68 -6.51 -14.59 -1.63
CA THR A 68 -5.46 -15.38 -2.26
C THR A 68 -5.49 -15.20 -3.77
N ASP A 69 -4.32 -15.24 -4.41
CA ASP A 69 -4.24 -15.24 -5.86
C ASP A 69 -4.62 -16.59 -6.48
N ALA A 70 -4.53 -16.70 -7.82
CA ALA A 70 -4.86 -17.93 -8.54
C ALA A 70 -3.88 -19.09 -8.29
N ALA A 71 -2.68 -18.81 -7.76
CA ALA A 71 -1.71 -19.81 -7.32
C ALA A 71 -1.98 -20.29 -5.89
N GLY A 72 -2.87 -19.60 -5.15
CA GLY A 72 -3.19 -19.88 -3.76
C GLY A 72 -2.31 -19.11 -2.78
N ASP A 73 -1.52 -18.14 -3.25
CA ASP A 73 -0.65 -17.32 -2.40
C ASP A 73 -1.43 -16.14 -1.80
N GLU A 74 -1.20 -15.85 -0.52
CA GLU A 74 -1.85 -14.73 0.17
C GLU A 74 -1.40 -13.39 -0.41
N MET A 75 -2.37 -12.54 -0.79
CA MET A 75 -2.12 -11.20 -1.32
C MET A 75 -1.86 -10.18 -0.20
N SER A 76 -0.94 -10.49 0.71
CA SER A 76 -0.66 -9.72 1.93
C SER A 76 0.36 -8.59 1.75
N SER A 77 1.17 -8.62 0.67
CA SER A 77 2.23 -7.65 0.39
C SER A 77 2.41 -7.44 -1.11
N VAL A 78 1.32 -7.09 -1.80
CA VAL A 78 1.29 -6.85 -3.25
C VAL A 78 2.21 -5.70 -3.64
N TYR A 79 2.36 -4.73 -2.74
CA TYR A 79 3.29 -3.64 -2.91
C TYR A 79 3.83 -3.14 -1.57
N VAL A 80 5.08 -2.69 -1.61
CA VAL A 80 5.80 -2.16 -0.45
C VAL A 80 6.52 -0.90 -0.87
N THR A 81 6.21 0.21 -0.22
CA THR A 81 7.00 1.45 -0.30
C THR A 81 7.60 1.79 1.05
N THR A 82 8.85 2.24 1.02
CA THR A 82 9.55 2.73 2.20
C THR A 82 9.90 4.20 2.02
N LYS A 83 9.62 5.01 3.04
CA LYS A 83 10.00 6.43 3.11
C LYS A 83 10.86 6.66 4.34
N THR A 84 12.08 7.08 4.11
CA THR A 84 13.01 7.45 5.19
C THR A 84 12.91 8.94 5.44
N LEU A 85 12.61 9.29 6.68
CA LEU A 85 12.51 10.67 7.15
C LEU A 85 13.74 10.94 8.04
N GLN A 86 14.62 11.79 7.52
CA GLN A 86 15.78 12.30 8.24
C GLN A 86 15.54 13.77 8.57
N THR A 87 15.86 14.16 9.80
CA THR A 87 15.94 15.57 10.20
C THR A 87 17.37 15.89 10.55
N ASP A 88 17.83 17.06 10.13
CA ASP A 88 19.04 17.64 10.69
C ASP A 88 18.84 17.96 12.19
N ALA A 89 19.86 17.63 12.99
CA ALA A 89 20.07 18.15 14.34
C ALA A 89 18.96 17.85 15.38
N GLY A 90 18.35 16.66 15.35
CA GLY A 90 17.52 16.17 16.46
C GLY A 90 16.11 16.77 16.57
N GLN A 91 15.57 17.31 15.48
CA GLN A 91 14.15 17.70 15.45
C GLN A 91 13.25 16.46 15.42
N THR A 92 12.11 16.52 16.12
CA THR A 92 11.12 15.45 16.09
C THR A 92 10.41 15.45 14.73
N VAL A 93 10.56 14.37 13.95
CA VAL A 93 9.77 14.14 12.74
C VAL A 93 8.32 13.87 13.15
N ASN A 94 7.38 14.69 12.68
CA ASN A 94 5.97 14.35 12.79
C ASN A 94 5.60 13.35 11.69
N VAL A 95 5.75 12.06 11.99
CA VAL A 95 5.45 10.99 11.03
C VAL A 95 4.00 10.98 10.56
N ALA A 96 3.06 11.50 11.36
CA ALA A 96 1.65 11.56 11.00
C ALA A 96 1.41 12.44 9.77
N ASP A 97 2.15 13.53 9.61
CA ASP A 97 2.06 14.42 8.44
C ASP A 97 2.52 13.72 7.14
N HIS A 98 3.35 12.68 7.25
CA HIS A 98 3.91 11.98 6.10
C HIS A 98 3.17 10.70 5.72
N VAL A 99 2.28 10.22 6.58
CA VAL A 99 1.54 8.98 6.34
C VAL A 99 0.50 9.14 5.25
N ALA A 100 -0.24 10.25 5.23
CA ALA A 100 -1.25 10.47 4.20
C ALA A 100 -0.62 10.46 2.79
N ASP A 101 0.52 11.16 2.63
CA ASP A 101 1.29 11.16 1.39
C ASP A 101 1.79 9.76 1.03
N LEU A 102 2.39 9.05 1.99
CA LEU A 102 2.94 7.71 1.78
C LEU A 102 1.85 6.70 1.38
N VAL A 103 0.69 6.75 2.02
CA VAL A 103 -0.46 5.89 1.69
C VAL A 103 -0.97 6.20 0.28
N SER A 104 -1.10 7.49 -0.06
CA SER A 104 -1.49 7.93 -1.40
C SER A 104 -0.52 7.40 -2.48
N ASP A 105 0.79 7.58 -2.28
CA ASP A 105 1.81 7.07 -3.21
C ASP A 105 1.72 5.55 -3.38
N CYS A 106 1.51 4.84 -2.27
CA CYS A 106 1.45 3.38 -2.25
C CYS A 106 0.22 2.83 -3.02
N ILE A 107 -0.93 3.50 -2.88
CA ILE A 107 -2.18 3.10 -3.56
C ILE A 107 -2.14 3.44 -5.04
N VAL A 108 -1.63 4.62 -5.41
CA VAL A 108 -1.49 5.01 -6.82
C VAL A 108 -0.62 4.01 -7.57
N GLU A 109 0.49 3.59 -6.98
CA GLU A 109 1.39 2.62 -7.60
C GLU A 109 0.75 1.22 -7.72
N VAL A 110 0.00 0.76 -6.70
CA VAL A 110 -0.76 -0.51 -6.80
C VAL A 110 -1.81 -0.44 -7.88
N ALA A 111 -2.58 0.65 -7.95
CA ALA A 111 -3.61 0.81 -8.97
C ALA A 111 -3.00 0.82 -10.38
N ASN A 112 -1.85 1.47 -10.58
CA ASN A 112 -1.12 1.42 -11.84
C ASN A 112 -0.61 0.01 -12.17
N ARG A 113 -0.08 -0.73 -11.19
CA ARG A 113 0.41 -2.11 -11.40
C ARG A 113 -0.71 -3.09 -11.73
N LEU A 114 -1.84 -2.98 -11.05
CA LEU A 114 -3.04 -3.81 -11.32
C LEU A 114 -3.58 -3.53 -12.73
N ALA A 115 -3.60 -2.26 -13.16
CA ALA A 115 -3.98 -1.90 -14.53
C ALA A 115 -3.02 -2.49 -15.59
N VAL A 116 -1.72 -2.55 -15.30
CA VAL A 116 -0.72 -3.14 -16.22
C VAL A 116 -0.80 -4.68 -16.23
N HIS A 117 -0.98 -5.33 -15.08
CA HIS A 117 -1.09 -6.80 -15.01
C HIS A 117 -2.36 -7.32 -15.69
N SER A 118 -3.49 -6.62 -15.57
CA SER A 118 -4.71 -6.97 -16.31
C SER A 118 -4.56 -6.78 -17.82
N SER A 119 -3.78 -5.78 -18.27
CA SER A 119 -3.41 -5.61 -19.68
C SER A 119 -2.57 -6.78 -20.21
N ILE A 120 -1.67 -7.33 -19.39
CA ILE A 120 -0.83 -8.48 -19.75
C ILE A 120 -1.63 -9.78 -19.74
N ALA A 121 -2.52 -9.98 -18.77
CA ALA A 121 -3.43 -11.14 -18.72
C ALA A 121 -4.42 -11.14 -19.90
N ALA A 122 -4.90 -9.98 -20.34
CA ALA A 122 -5.76 -9.84 -21.52
C ALA A 122 -5.01 -10.07 -22.85
N MET A 123 -3.69 -9.87 -22.88
CA MET A 123 -2.83 -10.22 -24.04
C MET A 123 -2.39 -11.70 -24.06
N ALA A 124 -2.59 -12.44 -22.97
CA ALA A 124 -2.26 -13.86 -22.87
C ALA A 124 -3.42 -14.79 -23.31
N ILE A 125 -4.30 -14.34 -24.20
CA ILE A 125 -5.23 -15.23 -24.92
C ILE A 125 -4.47 -15.76 -26.15
N PRO A 126 -3.94 -17.01 -26.16
CA PRO A 126 -3.70 -17.67 -27.41
C PRO A 126 -5.07 -17.96 -28.04
N SER A 127 -5.42 -17.17 -29.05
CA SER A 127 -6.38 -17.58 -30.07
C SER A 127 -5.78 -18.77 -30.81
N GLY A 128 -6.30 -19.98 -30.57
CA GLY A 128 -5.92 -21.19 -31.31
C GLY A 128 -6.14 -22.47 -30.54
#